data_AF-A0A1C0A811-F1
#
_entry.id   AF-A0A1C0A811-F1
#
_cell.length_a   1.000
_cell.length_b   1.000
_cell.length_c   1.000
_cell.angle_alpha   90.00
_cell.angle_beta   90.00
_cell.angle_gamma   90.00
#
_symmetry.space_group_name_H-M   'P 1'
#
loop_
_entity.id
_entity.type
_entity.pdbx_description
1 polymer ?
#
loop_
_entity_poly.entity_id
_entity_poly.type
_entity_poly.pdbx_seq_one_letter_code
_entity_poly.pdbx_strand_id
1 'polypeptide(L)'
;MFNQFQNEDGFTLIEIMIVISVIAILLGMVIPNGTKVQEKSELTVIKKQLKTLKSFNEMLKIEYKNYPSYGNSNYLLPDALQEYVPLEDNNYKYLSDGSKDINNCDGIFNEFGERADVFGATKYIIWYDNKVGGRYYYIDSSSYEIESSLGKPSLP
;
A
#
# COMPACT_ATOMS: atom_id res chain seq x y z
N MET A 1 -2.13 -74.15 27.44
CA MET A 1 -2.03 -72.88 26.70
C MET A 1 -3.34 -72.13 26.92
N PHE A 2 -3.32 -71.06 27.73
CA PHE A 2 -4.50 -70.23 27.95
C PHE A 2 -4.56 -69.17 26.85
N ASN A 3 -5.60 -69.26 26.02
CA ASN A 3 -5.86 -68.29 24.97
C ASN A 3 -6.52 -67.07 25.62
N GLN A 4 -5.80 -65.95 25.68
CA GLN A 4 -6.35 -64.67 26.14
C GLN A 4 -7.24 -64.13 25.02
N PHE A 5 -8.56 -64.17 25.21
CA PHE A 5 -9.48 -63.39 24.40
C PHE A 5 -9.25 -61.91 24.76
N GLN A 6 -8.66 -61.17 23.83
CA GLN A 6 -8.55 -59.72 23.94
C GLN A 6 -9.97 -59.16 23.88
N ASN A 7 -10.41 -58.48 24.95
CA ASN A 7 -11.65 -57.71 24.92
C ASN A 7 -11.43 -56.53 23.97
N GLU A 8 -11.94 -56.66 22.75
CA GLU A 8 -12.06 -55.54 21.84
C GLU A 8 -13.28 -54.73 22.28
N ASP A 9 -13.04 -53.69 23.07
CA ASP A 9 -14.08 -52.75 23.50
C ASP A 9 -14.69 -52.09 22.25
N GLY A 10 -15.95 -52.41 21.97
CA GLY A 10 -16.68 -51.95 20.79
C GLY A 10 -17.09 -50.47 20.90
N PHE A 11 -16.80 -49.71 19.84
CA PHE A 11 -17.21 -48.30 19.71
C PHE A 11 -18.74 -48.20 19.70
N THR A 12 -19.32 -47.33 20.52
CA THR A 12 -20.77 -47.20 20.57
C THR A 12 -21.30 -46.28 19.47
N LEU A 13 -22.48 -46.60 18.92
CA LEU A 13 -23.11 -45.77 17.89
C LEU A 13 -23.45 -44.37 18.44
N ILE A 14 -23.79 -44.30 19.73
CA ILE A 14 -24.04 -43.06 20.44
C ILE A 14 -22.79 -42.17 20.57
N GLU A 15 -21.60 -42.77 20.70
CA GLU A 15 -20.32 -42.04 20.70
C GLU A 15 -20.12 -41.28 19.39
N ILE A 16 -20.29 -41.97 18.25
CA ILE A 16 -20.18 -41.33 16.94
C ILE A 16 -21.25 -40.25 16.77
N MET A 17 -22.49 -40.49 17.22
CA MET A 17 -23.58 -39.52 17.08
C MET A 17 -23.32 -38.23 17.86
N ILE A 18 -22.85 -38.32 19.10
CA ILE A 18 -22.57 -37.13 19.91
C ILE A 18 -21.37 -36.38 19.31
N VAL A 19 -20.33 -37.09 18.87
CA VAL A 19 -19.13 -36.48 18.28
C VAL A 19 -19.45 -35.69 17.03
N ILE A 20 -20.18 -36.27 16.06
CA ILE A 20 -20.55 -35.54 14.83
C ILE A 20 -21.50 -34.37 15.14
N SER A 21 -22.34 -34.49 16.16
CA SER A 21 -23.26 -33.43 16.57
C SER A 21 -22.50 -32.23 17.14
N VAL A 22 -21.52 -32.47 18.02
CA VAL A 22 -20.67 -31.40 18.58
C VAL A 22 -19.81 -30.77 17.50
N ILE A 23 -19.23 -31.56 16.59
CA ILE A 23 -18.45 -31.04 15.46
C ILE A 23 -19.31 -30.14 14.55
N ALA A 24 -20.56 -30.53 14.27
CA ALA A 24 -21.48 -29.73 13.47
C ALA A 24 -21.78 -28.35 14.12
N ILE A 25 -21.96 -28.31 15.44
CA ILE A 25 -22.18 -27.08 16.20
C ILE A 25 -20.92 -26.19 16.16
N LEU A 26 -19.75 -26.77 16.38
CA LEU A 26 -18.47 -26.05 16.36
C LEU A 26 -18.19 -25.45 14.97
N LEU A 27 -18.40 -26.22 13.91
CA LEU A 27 -18.23 -25.73 12.53
C LEU A 27 -19.20 -24.60 12.20
N GLY A 28 -20.43 -24.63 12.73
CA GLY A 28 -21.41 -23.55 12.55
C GLY A 28 -21.02 -22.22 13.22
N MET A 29 -20.19 -22.26 14.28
CA MET A 29 -19.75 -21.07 15.01
C MET A 29 -18.43 -20.49 14.48
N VAL A 30 -17.67 -21.26 13.68
CA VAL A 30 -16.39 -20.81 13.13
C VAL A 30 -16.63 -19.93 11.89
N ILE A 31 -16.80 -18.62 12.12
CA ILE A 31 -16.68 -17.59 11.06
C ILE A 31 -15.71 -16.51 11.55
N PRO A 32 -14.41 -16.58 11.21
CA PRO A 32 -13.48 -15.50 11.48
C PRO A 32 -13.67 -14.38 10.44
N ASN A 33 -14.50 -13.37 10.77
CA ASN A 33 -14.68 -12.18 9.93
C ASN A 33 -13.60 -11.12 10.22
N GLY A 34 -12.35 -11.38 9.77
CA GLY A 34 -11.20 -10.50 9.95
C GLY A 34 -10.99 -9.42 8.88
N THR A 35 -11.73 -9.46 7.77
CA THR A 35 -11.47 -8.64 6.58
C THR A 35 -11.55 -7.13 6.84
N LYS A 36 -12.55 -6.67 7.60
CA LYS A 36 -12.73 -5.24 7.92
C LYS A 36 -11.62 -4.66 8.81
N VAL A 37 -10.98 -5.49 9.62
CA VAL A 37 -9.88 -5.05 10.49
C VAL A 37 -8.61 -4.88 9.67
N GLN A 38 -8.36 -5.80 8.73
CA GLN A 38 -7.24 -5.74 7.79
C GLN A 38 -7.32 -4.47 6.92
N GLU A 39 -8.47 -4.20 6.30
CA GLU A 39 -8.68 -2.97 5.51
C GLU A 39 -8.38 -1.70 6.32
N LYS A 40 -8.82 -1.63 7.58
CA LYS A 40 -8.54 -0.48 8.45
C LYS A 40 -7.06 -0.33 8.79
N SER A 41 -6.35 -1.44 8.98
CA SER A 41 -4.90 -1.39 9.23
C SER A 41 -4.13 -0.92 8.00
N GLU A 42 -4.48 -1.43 6.82
CA GLU A 42 -3.90 -1.00 5.54
C GLU A 42 -4.13 0.49 5.30
N LEU A 43 -5.37 0.97 5.48
CA LEU A 43 -5.69 2.39 5.35
C LEU A 43 -4.88 3.28 6.29
N THR A 44 -4.65 2.82 7.54
CA THR A 44 -3.85 3.55 8.52
C THR A 44 -2.40 3.69 8.05
N VAL A 45 -1.82 2.60 7.54
CA VAL A 45 -0.45 2.57 7.01
C VAL A 45 -0.33 3.48 5.79
N ILE A 46 -1.25 3.35 4.83
CA ILE A 46 -1.26 4.17 3.61
C ILE A 46 -1.35 5.66 3.96
N LYS A 47 -2.23 6.02 4.88
CA LYS A 47 -2.40 7.42 5.31
C LYS A 47 -1.14 7.96 5.99
N LYS A 48 -0.44 7.14 6.77
CA LYS A 48 0.82 7.54 7.40
C LYS A 48 1.89 7.78 6.34
N GLN A 49 2.07 6.86 5.41
CA GLN A 49 3.06 6.97 4.33
C GLN A 49 2.79 8.15 3.40
N LEU A 50 1.54 8.40 3.01
CA LEU A 50 1.18 9.59 2.20
C LEU A 50 1.53 10.90 2.92
N LYS A 51 1.27 10.99 4.22
CA LYS A 51 1.66 12.17 5.02
C LYS A 51 3.16 12.34 5.07
N THR A 52 3.90 11.25 5.28
CA THR A 52 5.36 11.25 5.29
C THR A 52 5.93 11.73 3.95
N LEU A 53 5.48 11.17 2.83
CA LEU A 53 5.88 11.57 1.48
C LEU A 53 5.61 13.05 1.20
N LYS A 54 4.44 13.54 1.64
CA LYS A 54 4.08 14.95 1.53
C LYS A 54 5.05 15.84 2.30
N SER A 55 5.31 15.53 3.57
CA SER A 55 6.26 16.29 4.39
C SER A 55 7.64 16.39 3.74
N PHE A 56 8.11 15.32 3.10
CA PHE A 56 9.37 15.34 2.36
C PHE A 56 9.30 16.17 1.07
N ASN A 57 8.20 16.12 0.31
CA ASN A 57 8.02 17.02 -0.83
C ASN A 57 8.05 18.49 -0.42
N GLU A 58 7.43 18.85 0.71
CA GLU A 58 7.50 20.21 1.23
C GLU A 58 8.92 20.61 1.62
N MET A 59 9.70 19.70 2.22
CA MET A 59 11.11 19.94 2.53
C MET A 59 11.93 20.18 1.25
N LEU A 60 11.74 19.34 0.22
CA LEU A 60 12.41 19.50 -1.06
C LEU A 60 12.06 20.82 -1.74
N LYS A 61 10.79 21.26 -1.66
CA LYS A 61 10.39 22.58 -2.17
C LYS A 61 11.04 23.73 -1.41
N ILE A 62 11.26 23.60 -0.11
CA ILE A 62 11.97 24.64 0.66
C ILE A 62 13.43 24.75 0.18
N GLU A 63 14.07 23.62 -0.08
CA GLU A 63 15.49 23.56 -0.51
C GLU A 63 15.67 24.00 -1.97
N TYR A 64 14.88 23.44 -2.88
CA TYR A 64 15.03 23.61 -4.33
C TYR A 64 14.02 24.59 -4.95
N LYS A 65 13.24 25.29 -4.12
CA LYS A 65 12.17 26.26 -4.48
C LYS A 65 10.96 25.68 -5.21
N ASN A 66 11.07 24.49 -5.79
CA ASN A 66 10.02 23.80 -6.53
C ASN A 66 9.92 22.33 -6.10
N TYR A 67 8.83 21.67 -6.44
CA TYR A 67 8.70 20.23 -6.27
C TYR A 67 9.46 19.48 -7.37
N PRO A 68 9.82 18.20 -7.12
CA PRO A 68 10.33 17.31 -8.15
C PRO A 68 9.40 17.28 -9.37
N SER A 69 9.94 17.52 -10.56
CA SER A 69 9.27 17.26 -11.83
C SER A 69 9.60 15.84 -12.25
N TYR A 70 8.66 14.92 -12.08
CA TYR A 70 8.82 13.55 -12.58
C TYR A 70 7.71 13.21 -13.55
N GLY A 71 8.10 13.03 -14.81
CA GLY A 71 7.17 12.88 -15.93
C GLY A 71 7.20 11.51 -16.61
N ASN A 72 7.82 10.45 -16.08
CA ASN A 72 7.79 9.17 -16.82
C ASN A 72 6.34 8.63 -16.96
N SER A 73 6.04 7.90 -18.04
CA SER A 73 4.74 7.26 -18.33
C SER A 73 4.27 6.29 -17.25
N ASN A 74 5.16 5.92 -16.33
CA ASN A 74 4.94 4.90 -15.32
C ASN A 74 4.60 5.47 -13.93
N TYR A 75 4.51 6.80 -13.80
CA TYR A 75 4.13 7.51 -12.57
C TYR A 75 4.95 7.09 -11.34
N LEU A 76 6.23 6.81 -11.50
CA LEU A 76 7.09 6.37 -10.41
C LEU A 76 7.37 7.52 -9.45
N LEU A 77 7.63 7.21 -8.18
CA LEU A 77 8.13 8.21 -7.24
C LEU A 77 9.49 8.76 -7.73
N PRO A 78 9.71 10.09 -7.66
CA PRO A 78 11.02 10.72 -7.77
C PRO A 78 12.06 10.01 -6.91
N ASP A 79 13.29 9.95 -7.40
CA ASP A 79 14.41 9.30 -6.71
C ASP A 79 14.63 9.88 -5.31
N ALA A 80 14.47 11.19 -5.17
CA ALA A 80 14.54 11.92 -3.91
C ALA A 80 13.47 11.49 -2.89
N LEU A 81 12.41 10.80 -3.30
CA LEU A 81 11.33 10.35 -2.41
C LEU A 81 11.35 8.85 -2.14
N GLN A 82 11.99 8.06 -3.01
CA GLN A 82 12.06 6.61 -2.89
C GLN A 82 12.78 6.17 -1.60
N GLU A 83 13.76 6.94 -1.12
CA GLU A 83 14.50 6.64 0.11
C GLU A 83 13.65 6.78 1.38
N TYR A 84 12.54 7.52 1.30
CA TYR A 84 11.68 7.85 2.44
C TYR A 84 10.44 6.96 2.58
N VAL A 85 10.27 5.99 1.69
CA VAL A 85 9.25 4.94 1.77
C VAL A 85 9.97 3.60 1.90
N PRO A 86 9.55 2.69 2.79
CA PRO A 86 10.11 1.34 2.80
C PRO A 86 9.93 0.70 1.41
N LEU A 87 11.05 0.24 0.84
CA LEU A 87 11.23 -0.25 -0.54
C LEU A 87 10.32 -1.41 -0.97
N GLU A 88 9.53 -1.96 -0.05
CA GLU A 88 8.62 -3.08 -0.32
C GLU A 88 7.36 -2.65 -1.08
N ASP A 89 7.07 -1.34 -1.16
CA ASP A 89 5.79 -0.85 -1.68
C ASP A 89 5.93 0.15 -2.85
N ASN A 90 6.22 -0.36 -4.05
CA ASN A 90 6.20 0.39 -5.31
C ASN A 90 4.77 0.79 -5.78
N ASN A 91 3.77 0.65 -4.90
CA ASN A 91 2.40 1.05 -5.19
C ASN A 91 2.17 2.56 -4.99
N TYR A 92 3.16 3.32 -4.53
CA TYR A 92 3.09 4.78 -4.55
C TYR A 92 3.45 5.33 -5.91
N LYS A 93 2.60 6.23 -6.40
CA LYS A 93 2.75 6.88 -7.69
C LYS A 93 2.78 8.38 -7.54
N TYR A 94 3.48 9.03 -8.46
CA TYR A 94 3.72 10.47 -8.47
C TYR A 94 3.32 11.06 -9.81
N LEU A 95 2.66 12.22 -9.76
CA LEU A 95 2.31 13.01 -10.92
C LEU A 95 2.55 14.49 -10.59
N SER A 96 3.24 15.20 -11.48
CA SER A 96 3.55 16.62 -11.32
C SER A 96 3.33 17.40 -12.62
N ASP A 97 3.11 18.71 -12.51
CA ASP A 97 2.91 19.61 -13.65
C ASP A 97 4.22 20.11 -14.29
N GLY A 98 5.37 19.80 -13.68
CA GLY A 98 6.67 20.23 -14.17
C GLY A 98 7.02 19.64 -15.54
N SER A 99 7.81 20.38 -16.31
CA SER A 99 8.36 19.88 -17.58
C SER A 99 9.48 18.87 -17.30
N LYS A 100 9.54 17.79 -18.09
CA LYS A 100 10.73 16.94 -18.11
C LYS A 100 11.87 17.73 -18.73
N ASP A 101 13.05 17.70 -18.14
CA ASP A 101 14.24 18.09 -18.89
C ASP A 101 14.60 16.97 -19.87
N ILE A 102 14.17 17.15 -21.11
CA ILE A 102 14.48 16.24 -22.22
C ILE A 102 15.99 16.14 -22.51
N ASN A 103 16.80 17.06 -21.99
CA ASN A 103 18.25 17.07 -22.20
C ASN A 103 19.00 16.29 -21.10
N ASN A 104 18.30 15.90 -20.01
CA ASN A 104 18.83 15.11 -18.92
C ASN A 104 18.04 13.78 -18.78
N CYS A 105 17.71 13.15 -19.90
CA CYS A 105 17.02 11.85 -19.93
C CYS A 105 17.96 10.65 -19.75
N ASP A 106 19.28 10.86 -19.86
CA ASP A 106 20.28 9.79 -19.92
C ASP A 106 21.10 9.65 -18.62
N GLY A 107 20.80 10.43 -17.58
CA GLY A 107 21.53 10.34 -16.31
C GLY A 107 23.03 10.66 -16.43
N ILE A 108 23.46 11.31 -17.51
CA ILE A 108 24.84 11.78 -17.66
C ILE A 108 24.97 13.15 -16.99
N PHE A 109 25.56 13.10 -15.80
CA PHE A 109 25.94 14.20 -14.95
C PHE A 109 26.79 15.25 -15.70
N ASN A 110 26.22 16.42 -15.98
CA ASN A 110 27.01 17.61 -16.26
C ASN A 110 27.16 18.37 -14.95
N GLU A 111 28.29 18.10 -14.28
CA GLU A 111 28.92 18.82 -13.16
C GLU A 111 27.99 19.49 -12.12
N PHE A 112 28.07 18.96 -10.89
CA PHE A 112 27.37 19.34 -9.66
C PHE A 112 26.04 18.61 -9.37
N GLY A 113 26.13 17.28 -9.25
CA GLY A 113 25.60 16.54 -8.09
C GLY A 113 24.11 16.67 -7.74
N GLU A 114 23.19 16.36 -8.64
CA GLU A 114 21.78 16.09 -8.29
C GLU A 114 21.29 14.87 -9.08
N ARG A 115 20.61 13.94 -8.38
CA ARG A 115 19.91 12.81 -9.01
C ARG A 115 18.84 13.40 -9.95
N ALA A 116 18.51 12.70 -11.04
CA ALA A 116 17.74 13.19 -12.21
C ALA A 116 16.26 13.59 -11.96
N ASP A 117 15.95 14.25 -10.85
CA ASP A 117 14.67 14.87 -10.53
C ASP A 117 14.79 16.37 -10.82
N VAL A 118 14.20 16.86 -11.90
CA VAL A 118 14.29 18.28 -12.25
C VAL A 118 13.32 19.06 -11.37
N PHE A 119 13.80 19.89 -10.44
CA PHE A 119 12.92 20.68 -9.56
C PHE A 119 12.26 21.84 -10.30
N GLY A 120 11.14 21.55 -10.95
CA GLY A 120 10.39 22.52 -11.76
C GLY A 120 8.86 22.39 -11.67
N ALA A 121 8.35 21.53 -10.79
CA ALA A 121 6.92 21.36 -10.59
C ALA A 121 6.38 22.35 -9.55
N THR A 122 5.20 22.90 -9.82
CA THR A 122 4.46 23.76 -8.88
C THR A 122 3.35 22.99 -8.18
N LYS A 123 2.81 21.97 -8.84
CA LYS A 123 1.76 21.08 -8.35
C LYS A 123 2.22 19.63 -8.43
N TYR A 124 1.79 18.83 -7.46
CA TYR A 124 2.01 17.40 -7.47
C TYR A 124 0.82 16.66 -6.85
N ILE A 125 0.69 15.39 -7.23
CA ILE A 125 -0.19 14.42 -6.60
C ILE A 125 0.61 13.16 -6.31
N ILE A 126 0.42 12.62 -5.11
CA ILE A 126 0.92 11.31 -4.71
C ILE A 126 -0.27 10.43 -4.40
N TRP A 127 -0.34 9.24 -5.00
CA TRP A 127 -1.42 8.29 -4.72
C TRP A 127 -0.92 6.87 -4.51
N TYR A 128 -1.75 6.08 -3.85
CA TYR A 128 -1.58 4.65 -3.71
C TYR A 128 -2.34 3.93 -4.84
N ASP A 129 -1.64 3.13 -5.65
CA ASP A 129 -2.13 2.54 -6.90
C ASP A 129 -3.14 1.39 -6.69
N ASN A 130 -3.13 0.78 -5.51
CA ASN A 130 -4.11 -0.24 -5.15
C ASN A 130 -5.34 0.38 -4.47
N LYS A 131 -6.53 -0.14 -4.81
CA LYS A 131 -7.77 0.31 -4.19
C LYS A 131 -7.94 -0.31 -2.82
N VAL A 132 -8.32 0.49 -1.83
CA VAL A 132 -8.74 0.00 -0.52
C VAL A 132 -10.19 0.41 -0.29
N GLY A 133 -11.07 -0.55 0.00
CA GLY A 133 -12.52 -0.30 0.04
C GLY A 133 -13.10 0.26 -1.28
N GLY A 134 -12.48 -0.09 -2.42
CA GLY A 134 -12.91 0.35 -3.74
C GLY A 134 -12.49 1.77 -4.15
N ARG A 135 -11.67 2.45 -3.33
CA ARG A 135 -11.24 3.84 -3.55
C ARG A 135 -9.72 3.96 -3.66
N TYR A 136 -9.28 4.92 -4.45
CA TYR A 136 -7.90 5.42 -4.43
C TYR A 136 -7.74 6.42 -3.30
N TYR A 137 -6.55 6.46 -2.70
CA TYR A 137 -6.18 7.44 -1.69
C TYR A 137 -4.99 8.24 -2.20
N TYR A 138 -5.10 9.56 -2.11
CA TYR A 138 -4.11 10.47 -2.65
C TYR A 138 -3.99 11.73 -1.82
N ILE A 139 -2.91 12.47 -2.06
CA ILE A 139 -2.67 13.80 -1.53
C ILE A 139 -2.21 14.71 -2.66
N ASP A 140 -2.75 15.92 -2.70
CA ASP A 140 -2.40 16.98 -3.65
C ASP A 140 -1.55 18.04 -2.94
N SER A 141 -0.63 18.66 -3.65
CA SER A 141 0.03 19.92 -3.28
C SER A 141 -0.90 21.03 -2.78
N SER A 142 -2.13 21.11 -3.29
CA SER A 142 -3.12 22.14 -2.94
C SER A 142 -3.89 21.80 -1.65
N SER A 143 -4.01 20.52 -1.34
CA SER A 143 -4.82 20.00 -0.24
C SER A 143 -3.94 19.49 0.89
N TYR A 144 -4.17 19.98 2.11
CA TYR A 144 -3.37 19.51 3.25
C TYR A 144 -3.78 18.14 3.77
N GLU A 145 -4.94 17.64 3.34
CA GLU A 145 -5.56 16.41 3.80
C GLU A 145 -5.48 15.30 2.75
N ILE A 146 -5.72 14.06 3.20
CA ILE A 146 -5.77 12.90 2.32
C ILE A 146 -7.18 12.79 1.76
N GLU A 147 -7.27 12.74 0.44
CA GLU A 147 -8.51 12.61 -0.28
C GLU A 147 -8.72 11.18 -0.79
N SER A 148 -9.94 10.91 -1.25
CA SER A 148 -10.27 9.61 -1.84
C SER A 148 -11.16 9.75 -3.08
N SER A 149 -10.87 8.97 -4.12
CA SER A 149 -11.59 9.00 -5.39
C SER A 149 -11.94 7.58 -5.89
N LEU A 150 -12.96 7.48 -6.75
CA LEU A 150 -13.35 6.23 -7.42
C LEU A 150 -12.42 5.88 -8.60
N GLY A 151 -11.91 6.90 -9.28
CA GLY A 151 -10.96 6.81 -10.39
C GLY A 151 -9.56 7.28 -9.98
N LYS A 152 -8.57 7.03 -10.85
CA LYS A 152 -7.20 7.52 -10.64
C LYS A 152 -7.21 9.05 -10.55
N PRO A 153 -6.45 9.65 -9.63
CA PRO A 153 -6.41 11.09 -9.49
C PRO A 153 -5.69 11.72 -10.69
N SER A 154 -6.07 12.96 -11.00
CA SER A 154 -5.48 13.77 -12.07
C SER A 154 -5.12 15.14 -11.50
N LEU A 155 -4.09 15.78 -12.05
CA LEU A 155 -3.73 17.14 -11.64
C LEU A 155 -4.92 18.09 -11.85
N PRO A 156 -5.17 19.02 -10.90
CA PRO A 156 -6.17 20.06 -11.05
C PRO A 156 -5.75 21.16 -12.02
#